data_AF-A0A645IT04-F1
#
_entry.id   AF-A0A645IT04-F1
#
_cell.length_a   1.000
_cell.length_b   1.000
_cell.length_c   1.000
_cell.angle_alpha   90.00
_cell.angle_beta   90.00
_cell.angle_gamma   90.00
#
_symmetry.space_group_name_H-M   'P 1'
#
loop_
_entity.id
_entity.type
_entity.pdbx_description
1 polymer ?
#
loop_
_entity_poly.entity_id
_entity_poly.type
_entity_poly.pdbx_seq_one_letter_code
_entity_poly.pdbx_strand_id
1 'polypeptide(L)'
;MLGLFSLLDVILQKPMEEALKEVAVEERVRRALIQKEGNLYTILDFIYTYERADWDKCSIIMIQNDVKFEAVSRAFLEATLWYHQLLSTLDQP
;
A
#
# COMPACT_ATOMS: atom_id res chain seq x y z
N MET A 1 -1.69 7.41 3.11
CA MET A 1 -2.33 6.60 4.18
C MET A 1 -2.81 5.22 3.71
N LEU A 2 -3.06 4.95 2.42
CA LEU A 2 -3.49 3.61 1.97
C LEU A 2 -2.49 2.48 2.30
N GLY A 3 -1.17 2.74 2.13
CA GLY A 3 -0.12 1.77 2.45
C GLY A 3 0.03 1.44 3.95
N LEU A 4 -0.45 2.31 4.84
CA LEU A 4 -0.55 1.98 6.27
C LEU A 4 -1.67 0.96 6.48
N PHE A 5 -2.83 1.20 5.85
CA PHE A 5 -3.99 0.34 6.02
C PHE A 5 -3.82 -1.05 5.40
N SER A 6 -2.97 -1.20 4.39
CA SER A 6 -2.61 -2.52 3.85
C SER A 6 -1.80 -3.40 4.79
N LEU A 7 -1.37 -2.89 5.96
CA LEU A 7 -0.62 -3.63 6.97
C LEU A 7 -1.44 -3.92 8.24
N LEU A 8 -2.71 -3.50 8.29
CA LEU A 8 -3.54 -3.62 9.49
C LEU A 8 -3.74 -5.08 9.93
N ASP A 9 -3.81 -6.00 8.98
CA ASP A 9 -3.93 -7.43 9.24
C ASP A 9 -2.72 -7.98 10.00
N VAL A 10 -1.51 -7.53 9.64
CA VAL A 10 -0.26 -7.86 10.34
C VAL A 10 -0.22 -7.23 11.73
N ILE A 11 -0.56 -5.93 11.83
CA ILE A 11 -0.51 -5.18 13.10
C ILE A 11 -1.51 -5.75 14.12
N LEU A 12 -2.73 -6.05 13.68
CA LEU A 12 -3.80 -6.55 14.54
C LEU A 12 -3.85 -8.08 14.64
N GLN A 13 -2.95 -8.78 13.93
CA GLN A 13 -2.88 -10.24 13.86
C GLN A 13 -4.22 -10.91 13.53
N LYS A 14 -4.95 -10.33 12.58
CA LYS A 14 -6.31 -10.73 12.19
C LYS A 14 -6.50 -10.61 10.68
N PRO A 15 -7.49 -11.28 10.08
CA PRO A 15 -7.84 -11.07 8.68
C PRO A 15 -8.14 -9.59 8.39
N MET A 16 -7.68 -9.08 7.24
CA MET A 16 -7.87 -7.68 6.82
C MET A 16 -9.33 -7.22 6.94
N GLU A 17 -10.30 -8.07 6.60
CA GLU A 17 -11.71 -7.71 6.68
C GLU A 17 -12.17 -7.39 8.12
N GLU A 18 -11.67 -8.15 9.09
CA GLU A 18 -11.95 -7.95 10.52
C GLU A 18 -11.21 -6.72 11.04
N ALA A 19 -9.93 -6.57 10.67
CA ALA A 19 -9.12 -5.40 11.01
C ALA A 19 -9.77 -4.08 10.58
N LEU A 20 -10.34 -4.03 9.36
CA LEU A 20 -11.03 -2.84 8.85
C LEU A 20 -12.38 -2.58 9.52
N LYS A 21 -13.01 -3.56 10.18
CA LYS A 21 -14.24 -3.35 10.97
C LYS A 21 -13.91 -2.61 12.28
N GLU A 22 -12.75 -2.87 12.87
CA GLU A 22 -12.33 -2.24 14.14
C GLU A 22 -11.84 -0.78 13.95
N VAL A 23 -11.20 -0.46 12.83
CA VAL A 23 -10.57 0.85 12.58
C VAL A 23 -11.55 1.87 11.95
N ALA A 24 -12.78 1.46 11.61
CA ALA A 24 -13.81 2.31 11.00
C ALA A 24 -13.31 3.12 9.78
N VAL A 25 -12.73 2.43 8.79
CA VAL A 25 -12.22 3.06 7.56
C VAL A 25 -13.33 3.47 6.59
N GLU A 26 -13.05 4.45 5.73
CA GLU A 26 -13.95 4.82 4.63
C GLU A 26 -14.18 3.67 3.65
N GLU A 27 -15.39 3.59 3.09
CA GLU A 27 -15.79 2.52 2.16
C GLU A 27 -14.85 2.39 0.95
N ARG A 28 -14.35 3.52 0.42
CA ARG A 28 -13.39 3.52 -0.69
C ARG A 28 -12.09 2.77 -0.37
N VAL A 29 -11.64 2.79 0.89
CA VAL A 29 -10.44 2.07 1.35
C VAL A 29 -10.76 0.58 1.49
N ARG A 30 -11.92 0.26 2.07
CA ARG A 30 -12.41 -1.13 2.18
C ARG A 30 -12.51 -1.79 0.80
N ARG A 31 -13.14 -1.12 -0.16
CA ARG A 31 -13.26 -1.61 -1.54
C ARG A 31 -11.90 -1.86 -2.19
N ALA A 32 -10.92 -0.99 -1.95
CA ALA A 32 -9.58 -1.16 -2.51
C ALA A 32 -8.84 -2.35 -1.89
N LEU A 33 -8.88 -2.51 -0.56
CA LEU A 33 -8.11 -3.54 0.16
C LEU A 33 -8.77 -4.93 0.10
N ILE A 34 -10.10 -5.01 0.10
CA ILE A 34 -10.84 -6.28 0.12
C ILE A 34 -11.32 -6.67 -1.27
N GLN A 35 -12.07 -5.79 -1.93
CA GLN A 35 -12.72 -6.10 -3.21
C GLN A 35 -11.80 -5.89 -4.41
N LYS A 36 -10.65 -5.23 -4.21
CA LYS A 36 -9.70 -4.89 -5.27
C LYS A 36 -10.31 -4.00 -6.36
N GLU A 37 -11.05 -2.98 -5.92
CA GLU A 37 -11.81 -2.10 -6.81
C GLU A 37 -11.56 -0.60 -6.57
N GLY A 38 -11.86 0.18 -7.60
CA GLY A 38 -11.85 1.64 -7.57
C GLY A 38 -10.46 2.26 -7.68
N ASN A 39 -10.42 3.59 -7.70
CA ASN A 39 -9.20 4.36 -8.00
C ASN A 39 -8.07 4.11 -6.98
N LEU A 40 -8.42 3.82 -5.72
CA LEU A 40 -7.44 3.47 -4.71
C LEU A 40 -6.79 2.12 -4.98
N TYR A 41 -7.55 1.14 -5.50
CA TYR A 41 -6.98 -0.13 -5.92
C TYR A 41 -6.05 0.05 -7.12
N THR A 42 -6.36 0.94 -8.07
CA THR A 42 -5.45 1.21 -9.21
C THR A 42 -4.06 1.65 -8.73
N ILE A 43 -4.00 2.52 -7.72
CA ILE A 43 -2.74 2.93 -7.11
C ILE A 43 -2.08 1.75 -6.40
N LEU A 44 -2.84 0.95 -5.66
CA LEU A 44 -2.34 -0.21 -4.93
C LEU A 44 -1.79 -1.29 -5.87
N ASP A 45 -2.47 -1.58 -6.98
CA ASP A 45 -2.02 -2.52 -8.01
C ASP A 45 -0.73 -2.04 -8.68
N PHE A 46 -0.58 -0.73 -8.89
CA PHE A 46 0.68 -0.16 -9.36
C PHE A 46 1.81 -0.39 -8.35
N ILE A 47 1.57 -0.17 -7.05
CA ILE A 47 2.55 -0.44 -5.99
C ILE A 47 2.93 -1.93 -5.99
N TYR A 48 1.96 -2.85 -6.04
CA TYR A 48 2.25 -4.28 -6.10
C TYR A 48 3.03 -4.68 -7.35
N THR A 49 2.74 -4.05 -8.48
CA THR A 49 3.48 -4.26 -9.73
C THR A 49 4.93 -3.80 -9.57
N TYR A 50 5.14 -2.64 -8.92
CA TYR A 50 6.46 -2.09 -8.62
C TYR A 50 7.26 -2.99 -7.66
N GLU A 51 6.62 -3.48 -6.59
CA GLU A 51 7.22 -4.43 -5.63
C GLU A 51 7.63 -5.76 -6.28
N ARG A 52 6.88 -6.21 -7.29
CA ARG A 52 7.18 -7.43 -8.05
C ARG A 52 8.22 -7.24 -9.13
N ALA A 53 8.76 -6.03 -9.28
CA ALA A 53 9.73 -5.68 -10.31
C ALA A 53 9.24 -5.94 -11.75
N ASP A 54 7.93 -5.81 -11.99
CA ASP A 54 7.34 -5.87 -13.34
C ASP A 54 7.51 -4.50 -14.02
N TRP A 55 8.74 -4.24 -14.47
CA TRP A 55 9.16 -2.94 -15.02
C TRP A 55 8.43 -2.58 -16.30
N ASP A 56 8.02 -3.56 -17.10
CA ASP A 56 7.27 -3.33 -18.33
C ASP A 56 5.91 -2.72 -18.01
N LYS A 57 5.15 -3.33 -17.09
CA LYS A 57 3.84 -2.82 -16.66
C LYS A 57 3.97 -1.51 -15.90
N CYS A 58 4.99 -1.37 -15.03
CA CYS A 58 5.26 -0.11 -14.33
C CYS A 58 5.52 1.05 -15.29
N SER A 59 6.37 0.83 -16.32
CA SER A 59 6.73 1.85 -17.29
C SER A 59 5.51 2.35 -18.06
N ILE A 60 4.62 1.44 -18.48
CA ILE A 60 3.37 1.80 -19.16
C ILE A 60 2.49 2.68 -18.26
N ILE A 61 2.27 2.27 -17.01
CA ILE A 61 1.43 3.01 -16.06
C ILE A 61 2.02 4.40 -15.78
N MET A 62 3.33 4.49 -15.62
CA MET A 62 4.02 5.74 -15.34
C MET A 62 3.93 6.73 -16.50
N ILE A 63 4.13 6.27 -17.74
CA ILE A 63 3.98 7.09 -18.95
C ILE A 63 2.54 7.60 -19.09
N GLN A 64 1.55 6.72 -18.89
CA GLN A 64 0.14 7.08 -19.01
C GLN A 64 -0.31 8.14 -18.00
N ASN A 65 0.36 8.23 -16.85
CA ASN A 65 -0.01 9.13 -15.75
C ASN A 65 1.00 10.27 -15.55
N ASP A 66 1.97 10.46 -16.45
CA ASP A 66 3.06 11.45 -16.34
C ASP A 66 3.80 11.39 -14.99
N VAL A 67 4.07 10.16 -14.51
CA VAL A 67 4.76 9.90 -13.24
C VAL A 67 6.23 9.56 -13.51
N LYS A 68 7.14 10.26 -12.84
CA LYS A 68 8.58 10.02 -12.93
C LYS A 68 9.04 8.86 -12.04
N PHE A 69 10.01 8.08 -12.52
CA PHE A 69 10.57 6.95 -11.79
C PHE A 69 11.15 7.35 -10.44
N GLU A 70 11.84 8.47 -10.39
CA GLU A 70 12.47 8.99 -9.18
C GLU A 70 11.44 9.32 -8.10
N ALA A 71 10.24 9.74 -8.49
CA ALA A 71 9.15 10.01 -7.54
C ALA A 71 8.62 8.70 -6.94
N VAL A 72 8.41 7.68 -7.77
CA VAL A 72 7.96 6.35 -7.33
C VAL A 72 9.00 5.69 -6.44
N SER A 73 10.25 5.69 -6.88
CA SER A 73 11.38 5.11 -6.14
C SER A 73 11.56 5.77 -4.77
N ARG A 74 11.47 7.11 -4.71
CA ARG A 74 11.53 7.84 -3.45
C ARG A 74 10.35 7.51 -2.53
N ALA A 75 9.13 7.53 -3.05
CA ALA A 75 7.94 7.21 -2.27
C ALA A 75 8.00 5.78 -1.70
N PHE A 76 8.50 4.84 -2.50
CA PHE A 76 8.70 3.45 -2.06
C PHE A 76 9.77 3.34 -0.97
N LEU A 77 10.90 4.02 -1.13
CA LEU A 77 11.96 4.05 -0.12
C LEU A 77 11.48 4.67 1.20
N GLU A 78 10.78 5.82 1.13
CA GLU A 78 10.19 6.48 2.29
C GLU A 78 9.19 5.59 3.01
N ALA A 79 8.32 4.89 2.27
CA ALA A 79 7.36 3.96 2.85
C ALA A 79 8.04 2.77 3.53
N THR A 80 9.08 2.22 2.92
CA THR A 80 9.85 1.09 3.48
C THR A 80 10.62 1.50 4.74
N LEU A 81 11.23 2.69 4.73
CA LEU A 81 11.91 3.23 5.91
C LEU A 81 10.94 3.47 7.06
N TRP A 82 9.78 4.07 6.76
CA TRP A 82 8.73 4.28 7.76
C TRP A 82 8.23 2.94 8.33
N TYR A 83 8.03 1.92 7.49
CA TYR A 83 7.62 0.59 7.93
C TYR A 83 8.63 -0.04 8.88
N HIS A 84 9.92 0.04 8.54
CA HIS A 84 10.98 -0.49 9.40
C HIS A 84 11.01 0.21 10.76
N GLN A 85 10.83 1.54 10.77
CA GLN A 85 10.70 2.31 12.00
C GLN A 85 9.50 1.86 12.83
N LEU A 86 8.32 1.69 12.20
CA LEU A 86 7.11 1.22 12.90
C LEU A 86 7.34 -0.14 13.56
N LEU A 87 7.89 -1.12 12.84
CA LEU A 87 8.17 -2.44 13.42
C LEU A 87 9.11 -2.34 14.62
N SER A 88 10.19 -1.56 14.49
CA SER A 88 11.13 -1.39 15.60
C SER A 88 10.51 -0.74 16.85
N THR A 89 9.44 0.05 16.68
CA THR A 89 8.69 0.60 17.82
C THR A 89 7.75 -0.41 18.48
N LEU A 90 7.30 -1.43 17.75
CA LEU A 90 6.43 -2.49 18.28
C LEU A 90 7.22 -3.60 18.99
N ASP A 91 8.50 -3.76 18.65
CA ASP A 91 9.40 -4.74 19.27
C ASP A 91 10.05 -4.25 20.59
N GLN A 92 9.71 -3.06 21.08
CA GLN A 92 10.15 -2.59 22.40
C GLN A 92 9.25 -3.15 23.51
N PRO A 93 9.82 -3.70 24.61
CA PRO A 93 9.06 -4.25 25.72
C PRO A 93 8.26 -3.20 26.51
#